data_AF-A0A4R8S760-F1
#
_entry.id   AF-A0A4R8S760-F1
#
_cell.length_a   1.000
_cell.length_b   1.000
_cell.length_c   1.000
_cell.angle_alpha   90.00
_cell.angle_beta   90.00
_cell.angle_gamma   90.00
#
_symmetry.space_group_name_H-M   'P 1'
#
loop_
_entity.id
_entity.type
_entity.pdbx_description
1 polymer ?
#
loop_
_entity_poly.entity_id
_entity_poly.type
_entity_poly.pdbx_seq_one_letter_code
_entity_poly.pdbx_strand_id
1 'polypeptide(L)'
;MATQTVAPAPESTSLWRTARAVLALPFTMTVLIPLVILYGSGIAVPSWMSDEMSMTATVIGTLLVAAGLFLVTRTVMLFHQMGKGSLAPFDPPVHLVVRGPYRYVRNPMITGVVAILLGEAFALNSVGLLIYAAVFVTINAVYFPLVEERGLLKRFGRDYAEYSQHVPRWVPRLRPWTQPERAS
;
A
#
# COMPACT_ATOMS: atom_id res chain seq x y z
N MET A 1 27.76 48.66 5.54
CA MET A 1 27.76 47.66 4.44
C MET A 1 27.39 46.33 5.08
N ALA A 2 26.12 45.92 5.01
CA ALA A 2 25.62 44.72 5.68
C ALA A 2 25.66 43.53 4.71
N THR A 3 26.48 42.54 5.02
CA THR A 3 26.63 41.30 4.26
C THR A 3 25.36 40.47 4.42
N GLN A 4 24.56 40.36 3.35
CA GLN A 4 23.43 39.42 3.32
C GLN A 4 23.99 38.00 3.30
N THR A 5 23.86 37.28 4.42
CA THR A 5 24.03 35.83 4.47
C THR A 5 22.85 35.17 3.75
N VAL A 6 23.10 34.72 2.53
CA VAL A 6 22.19 33.86 1.77
C VAL A 6 21.94 32.58 2.59
N ALA A 7 20.70 32.33 2.97
CA ALA A 7 20.32 31.08 3.63
C ALA A 7 20.64 29.89 2.69
N PRO A 8 21.21 28.78 3.20
CA PRO A 8 21.52 27.64 2.36
C PRO A 8 20.24 27.09 1.72
N ALA A 9 20.34 26.73 0.43
CA ALA A 9 19.26 26.07 -0.30
C ALA A 9 18.80 24.80 0.44
N PRO A 10 17.50 24.47 0.45
CA PRO A 10 17.00 23.29 1.15
C PRO A 10 17.73 22.04 0.62
N GLU A 11 18.46 21.37 1.52
CA GLU A 11 19.17 20.14 1.22
C GLU A 11 18.20 19.14 0.61
N SER A 12 18.55 18.62 -0.57
CA SER A 12 17.87 17.50 -1.19
C SER A 12 17.89 16.31 -0.23
N THR A 13 16.84 16.10 0.54
CA THR A 13 16.64 14.86 1.28
C THR A 13 16.69 13.73 0.26
N SER A 14 17.81 12.99 0.27
CA SER A 14 18.15 11.99 -0.74
C SER A 14 16.93 11.11 -1.05
N LEU A 15 16.44 11.17 -2.30
CA LEU A 15 15.31 10.40 -2.83
C LEU A 15 15.35 8.91 -2.44
N TRP A 16 16.56 8.38 -2.31
CA TRP A 16 16.85 7.02 -1.86
C TRP A 16 16.39 6.76 -0.42
N ARG A 17 16.54 7.73 0.50
CA ARG A 17 16.09 7.60 1.89
C ARG A 17 14.56 7.51 1.98
N THR A 18 13.85 8.34 1.21
CA THR A 18 12.37 8.32 1.18
C THR A 18 11.86 7.04 0.52
N ALA A 19 12.44 6.62 -0.61
CA ALA A 19 12.08 5.37 -1.26
C ALA A 19 12.31 4.15 -0.35
N ARG A 20 13.47 4.11 0.35
CA ARG A 20 13.75 3.07 1.34
C ARG A 20 12.76 3.08 2.49
N ALA A 21 12.39 4.24 3.03
CA ALA A 21 11.41 4.32 4.11
C ALA A 21 10.01 3.83 3.66
N VAL A 22 9.58 4.24 2.46
CA VAL A 22 8.29 3.82 1.88
C VAL A 22 8.26 2.33 1.58
N LEU A 23 9.39 1.73 1.18
CA LEU A 23 9.49 0.30 0.91
C LEU A 23 9.77 -0.54 2.16
N ALA A 24 10.40 0.02 3.20
CA ALA A 24 10.76 -0.71 4.41
C ALA A 24 9.53 -1.26 5.14
N LEU A 25 8.46 -0.48 5.23
CA LEU A 25 7.22 -0.91 5.86
C LEU A 25 6.55 -2.09 5.13
N PRO A 26 6.19 -2.00 3.83
CA PRO A 26 5.60 -3.14 3.12
C PRO A 26 6.56 -4.32 3.08
N PHE A 27 7.87 -4.12 2.88
CA PHE A 27 8.85 -5.21 2.93
C PHE A 27 8.88 -5.92 4.29
N THR A 28 8.82 -5.16 5.39
CA THR A 28 8.77 -5.75 6.74
C THR A 28 7.51 -6.59 6.92
N MET A 29 6.37 -6.08 6.46
CA MET A 29 5.08 -6.75 6.58
C MET A 29 4.97 -7.98 5.68
N THR A 30 5.50 -7.94 4.46
CA THR A 30 5.32 -9.01 3.47
C THR A 30 6.52 -9.95 3.36
N VAL A 31 7.62 -9.70 4.06
CA VAL A 31 8.81 -10.58 3.97
C VAL A 31 9.32 -10.93 5.35
N LEU A 32 9.70 -9.94 6.16
CA LEU A 32 10.34 -10.21 7.44
C LEU A 32 9.41 -10.92 8.43
N ILE A 33 8.20 -10.42 8.62
CA ILE A 33 7.23 -11.03 9.55
C ILE A 33 6.79 -12.42 9.07
N PRO A 34 6.38 -12.62 7.80
CA PRO A 34 6.09 -13.94 7.28
C PRO A 34 7.24 -14.94 7.45
N LEU A 35 8.47 -14.52 7.18
CA LEU A 35 9.66 -15.36 7.35
C LEU A 35 9.86 -15.79 8.81
N VAL A 36 9.69 -14.86 9.76
CA VAL A 36 9.76 -15.17 11.20
C VAL A 36 8.66 -16.14 11.61
N ILE A 37 7.42 -15.94 11.13
CA ILE A 37 6.29 -16.84 11.41
C ILE A 37 6.59 -18.25 10.90
N LEU A 38 7.05 -18.36 9.65
CA LEU A 38 7.37 -19.64 9.01
C LEU A 38 8.50 -20.36 9.75
N TYR A 39 9.59 -19.66 10.06
CA TYR A 39 10.72 -20.22 10.81
C TYR A 39 10.30 -20.67 12.22
N GLY A 40 9.51 -19.85 12.92
CA GLY A 40 9.00 -20.15 14.26
C GLY A 40 7.99 -21.30 14.29
N SER A 41 7.26 -21.52 13.20
CA SER A 41 6.33 -22.66 13.08
C SER A 41 7.02 -24.02 12.86
N GLY A 42 8.35 -24.06 12.75
CA GLY A 42 9.08 -25.30 12.50
C GLY A 42 8.76 -25.92 11.14
N ILE A 43 8.13 -25.15 10.24
CA ILE A 43 7.93 -25.54 8.86
C ILE A 43 9.32 -25.45 8.21
N ALA A 44 10.10 -26.54 8.29
CA ALA A 44 10.94 -26.90 7.15
C ALA A 44 9.98 -26.91 5.97
N VAL A 45 10.26 -26.26 4.84
CA VAL A 45 9.42 -26.44 3.65
C VAL A 45 9.82 -27.80 3.06
N PRO A 46 9.07 -28.90 3.24
CA PRO A 46 9.62 -30.22 2.97
C PRO A 46 8.82 -30.95 1.88
N SER A 47 9.57 -31.29 0.83
CA SER A 47 9.27 -32.23 -0.27
C SER A 47 7.88 -32.11 -0.89
N TRP A 48 7.78 -31.31 -1.97
CA TRP A 48 6.82 -31.45 -3.08
C TRP A 48 5.30 -31.59 -2.75
N MET A 49 4.59 -30.50 -2.46
CA MET A 49 3.21 -30.25 -2.98
C MET A 49 2.19 -31.43 -2.92
N SER A 50 2.02 -32.10 -1.77
CA SER A 50 1.53 -33.48 -1.66
C SER A 50 0.00 -33.75 -1.69
N ASP A 51 -0.83 -32.88 -2.29
CA ASP A 51 -2.27 -33.14 -2.50
C ASP A 51 -2.82 -32.31 -3.68
N GLU A 52 -3.84 -32.77 -4.41
CA GLU A 52 -4.48 -31.98 -5.48
C GLU A 52 -5.06 -30.65 -4.94
N MET A 53 -5.55 -30.65 -3.71
CA MET A 53 -5.98 -29.45 -2.96
C MET A 53 -4.82 -28.45 -2.77
N SER A 54 -3.57 -28.94 -2.71
CA SER A 54 -2.36 -28.13 -2.60
C SER A 54 -2.03 -27.39 -3.90
N MET A 55 -2.35 -27.93 -5.08
CA MET A 55 -2.01 -27.30 -6.36
C MET A 55 -2.90 -26.08 -6.64
N THR A 56 -4.21 -26.23 -6.46
CA THR A 56 -5.15 -25.11 -6.65
C THR A 56 -4.87 -23.99 -5.65
N ALA A 57 -4.63 -24.30 -4.37
CA ALA A 57 -4.26 -23.31 -3.37
C ALA A 57 -2.94 -22.59 -3.71
N THR A 58 -1.95 -23.32 -4.23
CA THR A 58 -0.67 -22.76 -4.68
C THR A 58 -0.84 -21.82 -5.87
N VAL A 59 -1.64 -22.21 -6.87
CA VAL A 59 -1.92 -21.37 -8.05
C VAL A 59 -2.65 -20.10 -7.64
N ILE A 60 -3.73 -20.23 -6.85
CA ILE A 60 -4.47 -19.06 -6.33
C ILE A 60 -3.55 -18.18 -5.50
N GLY A 61 -2.76 -18.78 -4.61
CA GLY A 61 -1.82 -18.06 -3.75
C GLY A 61 -0.78 -17.28 -4.54
N THR A 62 -0.18 -17.92 -5.54
CA THR A 62 0.82 -17.29 -6.44
C THR A 62 0.20 -16.14 -7.24
N LEU A 63 -1.02 -16.31 -7.77
CA LEU A 63 -1.72 -15.25 -8.49
C LEU A 63 -2.04 -14.06 -7.57
N LEU A 64 -2.42 -14.32 -6.32
CA LEU A 64 -2.65 -13.27 -5.32
C LEU A 64 -1.38 -12.51 -4.97
N VAL A 65 -0.25 -13.21 -4.76
CA VAL A 65 1.06 -12.56 -4.55
C VAL A 65 1.44 -11.70 -5.75
N ALA A 66 1.31 -12.22 -6.97
CA ALA A 66 1.62 -11.47 -8.19
C ALA A 66 0.74 -10.21 -8.33
N ALA A 67 -0.56 -10.33 -8.10
CA ALA A 67 -1.49 -9.21 -8.12
C ALA A 67 -1.16 -8.16 -7.05
N GLY A 68 -0.81 -8.60 -5.85
CA GLY A 68 -0.43 -7.72 -4.75
C GLY A 68 0.89 -6.99 -5.00
N LEU A 69 1.92 -7.69 -5.50
CA LEU A 69 3.19 -7.10 -5.92
C LEU A 69 2.98 -6.07 -7.03
N PHE A 70 2.12 -6.37 -8.00
CA PHE A 70 1.74 -5.41 -9.03
C PHE A 70 1.14 -4.14 -8.41
N LEU A 71 0.16 -4.25 -7.51
CA LEU A 71 -0.45 -3.09 -6.85
C LEU A 71 0.53 -2.27 -6.02
N VAL A 72 1.38 -2.93 -5.21
CA VAL A 72 2.42 -2.26 -4.42
C VAL A 72 3.38 -1.52 -5.33
N THR A 73 3.90 -2.17 -6.37
CA THR A 73 4.85 -1.56 -7.31
C THR A 73 4.23 -0.40 -8.06
N ARG A 74 2.99 -0.53 -8.57
CA ARG A 74 2.27 0.58 -9.23
C ARG A 74 2.07 1.76 -8.28
N THR A 75 1.78 1.51 -7.02
CA THR A 75 1.58 2.56 -6.01
C THR A 75 2.88 3.28 -5.67
N VAL A 76 3.98 2.53 -5.48
CA VAL A 76 5.33 3.10 -5.24
C VAL A 76 5.81 3.90 -6.45
N MET A 77 5.63 3.38 -7.67
CA MET A 77 5.98 4.11 -8.89
C MET A 77 5.18 5.40 -9.03
N LEU A 78 3.90 5.38 -8.69
CA LEU A 78 3.08 6.60 -8.70
C LEU A 78 3.61 7.63 -7.69
N PHE A 79 3.92 7.22 -6.46
CA PHE A 79 4.52 8.13 -5.48
C PHE A 79 5.87 8.66 -5.93
N HIS A 80 6.70 7.83 -6.55
CA HIS A 80 7.97 8.27 -7.13
C HIS A 80 7.77 9.30 -8.25
N GLN A 81 6.80 9.10 -9.13
CA GLN A 81 6.49 10.03 -10.22
C GLN A 81 5.89 11.34 -9.71
N MET A 82 5.01 11.29 -8.71
CA MET A 82 4.40 12.47 -8.11
C MET A 82 5.38 13.24 -7.21
N GLY A 83 6.37 12.55 -6.62
CA GLY A 83 7.36 13.14 -5.72
C GLY A 83 8.43 14.02 -6.37
N LYS A 84 8.40 14.21 -7.70
CA LYS A 84 9.32 15.09 -8.45
C LYS A 84 9.02 16.60 -8.27
N GLY A 85 8.43 17.02 -7.14
CA GLY A 85 8.03 18.41 -6.89
C GLY A 85 7.64 18.77 -5.44
N SER A 86 8.25 18.13 -4.42
CA SER A 86 8.03 18.29 -2.97
C SER A 86 7.24 17.14 -2.32
N LEU A 87 7.97 16.17 -1.78
CA LEU A 87 7.52 15.28 -0.71
C LEU A 87 8.01 15.79 0.65
N ALA A 88 8.24 17.11 0.78
CA ALA A 88 8.48 17.67 2.09
C ALA A 88 7.17 17.53 2.90
N PRO A 89 7.22 17.03 4.15
CA PRO A 89 6.11 17.13 5.10
C PRO A 89 5.54 18.57 5.24
N PHE A 90 6.29 19.56 4.72
CA PHE A 90 6.06 20.99 4.81
C PHE A 90 5.41 21.63 3.58
N ASP A 91 5.17 20.89 2.48
CA ASP A 91 4.38 21.41 1.34
C ASP A 91 3.31 20.41 0.90
N PRO A 92 2.25 20.22 1.72
CA PRO A 92 1.17 19.31 1.44
C PRO A 92 0.49 19.66 0.08
N PRO A 93 0.27 18.69 -0.84
CA PRO A 93 -0.48 18.94 -2.07
C PRO A 93 -1.82 19.62 -1.78
N VAL A 94 -2.07 20.71 -2.52
CA VAL A 94 -3.27 21.57 -2.43
C VAL A 94 -4.53 20.84 -2.89
N HIS A 95 -4.39 19.83 -3.76
CA HIS A 95 -5.50 19.07 -4.31
C HIS A 95 -5.34 17.56 -4.10
N LEU A 96 -6.47 16.87 -3.94
CA LEU A 96 -6.52 15.42 -3.84
C LEU A 96 -6.09 14.78 -5.18
N VAL A 97 -4.96 14.09 -5.18
CA VAL A 97 -4.44 13.46 -6.41
C VAL A 97 -5.01 12.05 -6.57
N VAL A 98 -6.00 11.90 -7.45
CA VAL A 98 -6.61 10.60 -7.77
C VAL A 98 -6.06 10.06 -9.09
N ARG A 99 -4.90 9.40 -9.05
CA ARG A 99 -4.22 8.85 -10.24
C ARG A 99 -3.89 7.36 -10.11
N GLY A 100 -3.74 6.70 -11.25
CA GLY A 100 -3.33 5.30 -11.31
C GLY A 100 -4.26 4.38 -10.51
N PRO A 101 -3.72 3.54 -9.59
CA PRO A 101 -4.51 2.58 -8.82
C PRO A 101 -5.50 3.24 -7.85
N TYR A 102 -5.27 4.50 -7.43
CA TYR A 102 -6.19 5.25 -6.56
C TYR A 102 -7.55 5.54 -7.22
N ARG A 103 -7.69 5.37 -8.54
CA ARG A 103 -8.98 5.46 -9.24
C ARG A 103 -9.88 4.25 -9.03
N TYR A 104 -9.31 3.13 -8.58
CA TYR A 104 -10.03 1.85 -8.46
C TYR A 104 -10.29 1.48 -7.00
N VAL A 105 -9.38 1.86 -6.09
CA VAL A 105 -9.47 1.61 -4.65
C VAL A 105 -8.78 2.75 -3.91
N ARG A 106 -9.28 3.14 -2.74
CA ARG A 106 -8.67 4.21 -1.94
C ARG A 106 -7.30 3.83 -1.38
N ASN A 107 -7.12 2.55 -1.06
CA ASN A 107 -5.92 2.06 -0.38
C ASN A 107 -5.21 0.94 -1.16
N PRO A 108 -4.72 1.22 -2.37
CA PRO A 108 -4.13 0.19 -3.22
C PRO A 108 -2.91 -0.49 -2.61
N MET A 109 -2.14 0.22 -1.76
CA MET A 109 -1.02 -0.37 -1.03
C MET A 109 -1.49 -1.39 0.01
N ILE A 110 -2.50 -1.07 0.83
CA ILE A 110 -3.04 -1.98 1.84
C ILE A 110 -3.69 -3.19 1.14
N THR A 111 -4.48 -2.97 0.09
CA THR A 111 -5.05 -4.05 -0.73
C THR A 111 -3.96 -4.96 -1.30
N GLY A 112 -2.86 -4.39 -1.80
CA GLY A 112 -1.73 -5.14 -2.32
C GLY A 112 -1.04 -5.99 -1.25
N VAL A 113 -0.79 -5.43 -0.05
CA VAL A 113 -0.22 -6.16 1.08
C VAL A 113 -1.15 -7.30 1.52
N VAL A 114 -2.45 -7.05 1.67
CA VAL A 114 -3.42 -8.09 2.02
C VAL A 114 -3.42 -9.22 0.98
N ALA A 115 -3.36 -8.90 -0.32
CA ALA A 115 -3.29 -9.90 -1.38
C ALA A 115 -2.01 -10.75 -1.27
N ILE A 116 -0.86 -10.13 -0.96
CA ILE A 116 0.40 -10.86 -0.74
C ILE A 116 0.26 -11.79 0.47
N LEU A 117 -0.20 -11.30 1.63
CA LEU A 117 -0.30 -12.10 2.85
C LEU A 117 -1.25 -13.29 2.71
N LEU A 118 -2.41 -13.09 2.08
CA LEU A 118 -3.33 -14.19 1.77
C LEU A 118 -2.72 -15.15 0.75
N GLY A 119 -2.01 -14.61 -0.24
CA GLY A 119 -1.34 -15.40 -1.26
C GLY A 119 -0.26 -16.32 -0.67
N GLU A 120 0.55 -15.80 0.24
CA GLU A 120 1.56 -16.57 0.99
C GLU A 120 0.91 -17.61 1.90
N ALA A 121 -0.17 -17.26 2.60
CA ALA A 121 -0.90 -18.19 3.43
C ALA A 121 -1.44 -19.39 2.64
N PHE A 122 -1.98 -19.16 1.43
CA PHE A 122 -2.46 -20.24 0.57
C PHE A 122 -1.33 -21.01 -0.12
N ALA A 123 -0.31 -20.31 -0.63
CA ALA A 123 0.80 -20.94 -1.34
C ALA A 123 1.68 -21.81 -0.42
N LEU A 124 1.78 -21.43 0.86
CA LEU A 124 2.57 -22.15 1.86
C LEU A 124 1.70 -22.97 2.83
N ASN A 125 0.39 -23.03 2.59
CA ASN A 125 -0.59 -23.71 3.44
C ASN A 125 -0.41 -23.41 4.94
N SER A 126 -0.24 -22.13 5.28
CA SER A 126 0.13 -21.69 6.63
C SER A 126 -1.02 -20.99 7.34
N VAL A 127 -1.56 -21.65 8.38
CA VAL A 127 -2.56 -21.06 9.28
C VAL A 127 -1.98 -19.85 10.03
N GLY A 128 -0.68 -19.88 10.38
CA GLY A 128 -0.02 -18.74 11.03
C GLY A 128 -0.02 -17.49 10.15
N LEU A 129 0.25 -17.64 8.85
CA LEU A 129 0.17 -16.53 7.89
C LEU A 129 -1.28 -16.07 7.66
N LEU A 130 -2.24 -17.00 7.67
CA LEU A 130 -3.66 -16.64 7.57
C LEU A 130 -4.12 -15.82 8.78
N ILE A 131 -3.73 -16.20 10.00
CA ILE A 131 -3.99 -15.43 11.22
C ILE A 131 -3.32 -14.06 11.12
N TYR A 132 -2.07 -14.00 10.67
CA TYR A 132 -1.37 -12.73 10.48
C TYR A 132 -2.07 -11.81 9.48
N ALA A 133 -2.51 -12.34 8.33
CA ALA A 133 -3.30 -11.60 7.35
C ALA A 133 -4.61 -11.07 7.97
N ALA A 134 -5.31 -11.88 8.76
CA ALA A 134 -6.54 -11.48 9.45
C ALA A 134 -6.30 -10.36 10.49
N VAL A 135 -5.20 -10.46 11.26
CA VAL A 135 -4.79 -9.41 12.21
C VAL A 135 -4.45 -8.12 11.47
N PHE A 136 -3.68 -8.20 10.38
CA PHE A 136 -3.33 -7.04 9.56
C PHE A 136 -4.57 -6.34 8.99
N VAL A 137 -5.52 -7.11 8.44
CA VAL A 137 -6.80 -6.57 7.94
C VAL A 137 -7.59 -5.92 9.07
N THR A 138 -7.70 -6.57 10.23
CA THR A 138 -8.46 -6.06 11.38
C THR A 138 -7.91 -4.72 11.86
N ILE A 139 -6.59 -4.64 12.04
CA ILE A 139 -5.91 -3.41 12.46
C ILE A 139 -6.19 -2.29 11.44
N ASN A 140 -6.02 -2.55 10.15
CA ASN A 140 -6.24 -1.54 9.11
C ASN A 140 -7.71 -1.16 8.91
N ALA A 141 -8.64 -2.10 9.15
CA ALA A 141 -10.08 -1.85 9.10
C ALA A 141 -10.53 -0.86 10.19
N VAL A 142 -9.82 -0.80 11.32
CA VAL A 142 -10.07 0.14 12.41
C VAL A 142 -9.24 1.42 12.27
N TYR A 143 -7.93 1.30 12.04
CA TYR A 143 -7.02 2.44 11.96
C TYR A 143 -7.37 3.38 10.81
N PHE A 144 -7.60 2.84 9.61
CA PHE A 144 -7.74 3.65 8.41
C PHE A 144 -8.97 4.59 8.47
N PRO A 145 -10.19 4.12 8.80
CA PRO A 145 -11.36 5.01 8.87
C PRO A 145 -11.27 6.04 10.01
N LEU A 146 -10.62 5.67 11.12
CA LEU A 146 -10.58 6.53 12.32
C LEU A 146 -9.49 7.59 12.24
N VAL A 147 -8.37 7.29 11.60
CA VAL A 147 -7.19 8.15 11.56
C VAL A 147 -7.03 8.74 10.17
N GLU A 148 -6.77 7.89 9.17
CA GLU A 148 -6.42 8.32 7.82
C GLU A 148 -7.59 9.03 7.12
N GLU A 149 -8.78 8.42 7.06
CA GLU A 149 -9.92 9.03 6.37
C GLU A 149 -10.40 10.31 7.04
N ARG A 150 -10.35 10.39 8.37
CA ARG A 150 -10.65 11.63 9.09
C ARG A 150 -9.62 12.71 8.79
N GLY A 151 -8.34 12.36 8.72
CA GLY A 151 -7.27 13.27 8.32
C GLY A 151 -7.45 13.78 6.89
N LEU A 152 -7.74 12.87 5.96
CA LEU A 152 -7.99 13.18 4.54
C LEU A 152 -9.23 14.07 4.37
N LEU A 153 -10.31 13.78 5.09
CA LEU A 153 -11.53 14.60 5.07
C LEU A 153 -11.28 16.00 5.64
N LYS A 154 -10.54 16.12 6.75
CA LYS A 154 -10.16 17.43 7.32
C LYS A 154 -9.30 18.24 6.36
N ARG A 155 -8.42 17.58 5.61
CA ARG A 155 -7.45 18.23 4.72
C ARG A 155 -8.04 18.62 3.35
N PHE A 156 -8.85 17.76 2.75
CA PHE A 156 -9.34 17.91 1.38
C PHE A 156 -10.85 18.18 1.30
N GLY A 157 -11.56 18.13 2.42
CA GLY A 157 -12.97 18.50 2.53
C GLY A 157 -13.86 17.78 1.50
N ARG A 158 -14.60 18.58 0.71
CA ARG A 158 -15.59 18.10 -0.25
C ARG A 158 -14.99 17.19 -1.32
N ASP A 159 -13.76 17.45 -1.75
CA ASP A 159 -13.08 16.68 -2.80
C ASP A 159 -12.87 15.23 -2.36
N TYR A 160 -12.46 15.03 -1.11
CA TYR A 160 -12.31 13.70 -0.54
C TYR A 160 -13.65 13.05 -0.23
N ALA A 161 -14.63 13.82 0.26
CA ALA A 161 -15.97 13.30 0.49
C ALA A 161 -16.57 12.71 -0.80
N GLU A 162 -16.53 13.46 -1.90
CA GLU A 162 -17.00 13.03 -3.22
C GLU A 162 -16.22 11.80 -3.71
N TYR A 163 -14.89 11.83 -3.65
CA TYR A 163 -14.05 10.69 -4.03
C TYR A 163 -14.39 9.42 -3.23
N SER A 164 -14.55 9.54 -1.92
CA SER A 164 -14.79 8.42 -1.00
C SER A 164 -16.15 7.74 -1.20
N GLN A 165 -17.15 8.48 -1.73
CA GLN A 165 -18.46 7.94 -2.11
C GLN A 165 -18.39 7.04 -3.35
N HIS A 166 -17.46 7.33 -4.26
CA HIS A 166 -17.36 6.63 -5.54
C HIS A 166 -16.29 5.55 -5.56
N VAL A 167 -15.25 5.65 -4.72
CA VAL A 167 -14.15 4.69 -4.71
C VAL A 167 -14.16 3.89 -3.40
N PRO A 168 -14.27 2.56 -3.45
CA PRO A 168 -14.29 1.71 -2.27
C PRO A 168 -12.95 1.74 -1.55
N ARG A 169 -12.99 1.41 -0.25
CA ARG A 169 -11.82 1.47 0.61
C ARG A 169 -10.81 0.37 0.31
N TRP A 170 -11.27 -0.87 0.11
CA TRP A 170 -10.44 -2.07 0.12
C TRP A 170 -10.49 -2.92 -1.15
N VAL A 171 -11.67 -3.09 -1.74
CA VAL A 171 -11.86 -3.97 -2.91
C VAL A 171 -11.79 -3.13 -4.18
N PRO A 172 -10.85 -3.37 -5.10
CA PRO A 172 -10.76 -2.61 -6.34
C PRO A 172 -12.01 -2.72 -7.20
N ARG A 173 -12.45 -1.58 -7.73
CA ARG A 173 -13.45 -1.53 -8.80
C ARG A 173 -12.84 -2.06 -10.10
N LEU A 174 -13.70 -2.51 -11.02
CA LEU A 174 -13.27 -2.90 -12.37
C LEU A 174 -13.07 -1.71 -13.30
N ARG A 175 -13.78 -0.61 -13.05
CA ARG A 175 -13.73 0.62 -13.86
C ARG A 175 -13.12 1.77 -13.05
N PRO A 176 -12.22 2.57 -13.64
CA PRO A 176 -11.62 3.71 -12.95
C PRO A 176 -12.67 4.78 -12.68
N TRP A 177 -12.61 5.41 -11.51
CA TRP A 177 -13.29 6.67 -11.28
C TRP A 177 -12.52 7.82 -11.95
N THR A 178 -13.27 8.70 -12.60
CA THR A 178 -12.78 9.94 -13.19
C THR A 178 -13.44 11.10 -12.45
N GLN A 179 -12.63 12.04 -11.97
CA GLN A 179 -13.14 13.24 -11.33
C GLN A 179 -13.89 14.06 -12.40
N PRO A 180 -15.15 14.48 -12.14
CA PRO A 180 -15.86 15.38 -13.05
C PRO A 180 -15.06 16.68 -13.23
N GLU A 181 -14.92 17.15 -14.47
CA GLU A 181 -14.37 18.48 -14.73
C GLU A 181 -15.25 19.52 -14.02
N ARG A 182 -14.66 20.28 -13.10
CA ARG A 182 -15.37 21.38 -12.47
C ARG A 182 -15.30 22.56 -13.43
N ALA A 183 -16.47 23.02 -13.90
CA ALA A 183 -16.57 24.34 -14.51
C ALA A 183 -16.12 25.36 -13.47
N SER A 184 -15.03 26.07 -13.78
CA SER A 184 -14.45 27.17 -13.00
C SER A 184 -15.37 28.37 -12.97
#